data_AF-A0A7L0CMK8-F1
#
_entry.id   AF-A0A7L0CMK8-F1
#
_cell.length_a   1.000
_cell.length_b   1.000
_cell.length_c   1.000
_cell.angle_alpha   90.00
_cell.angle_beta   90.00
_cell.angle_gamma   90.00
#
_symmetry.space_group_name_H-M   'P 1'
#
loop_
_entity.id
_entity.type
_entity.pdbx_description
1 polymer ?
#
loop_
_entity_poly.entity_id
_entity_poly.type
_entity_poly.pdbx_seq_one_letter_code
_entity_poly.pdbx_strand_id
1 'polypeptide(L)'
;MQQGREEEDDVEEEEEDDEDEGGPERALEKSPFQLTAGDVYDISSLVGRDLLQLSAGPRVPAALARLQFRIVRVLEMLETLVSESSLAEEQLRAERDSLRRELEALRAAGGPGGDHQLSLGPDKMVIDLTDPNRPRFTLQELRDVLQERNQLKAQLLVVQEELQCYKRYILKSAKNEQQLLLSE
;
A
#
# COMPACT_ATOMS: atom_id res chain seq x y z
N MET A 1 19.00 -34.32 53.84
CA MET A 1 17.80 -34.36 52.97
C MET A 1 17.59 -32.91 52.53
N GLN A 2 18.41 -32.32 51.65
CA GLN A 2 18.49 -32.50 50.19
C GLN A 2 17.18 -32.21 49.45
N GLN A 3 17.34 -31.49 48.32
CA GLN A 3 16.41 -31.16 47.24
C GLN A 3 15.72 -29.79 47.40
N GLY A 4 15.77 -28.88 46.43
CA GLY A 4 16.43 -28.89 45.12
C GLY A 4 16.46 -27.45 44.63
N ARG A 5 17.64 -27.02 44.19
CA ARG A 5 17.86 -25.74 43.51
C ARG A 5 17.29 -25.93 42.12
N GLU A 6 16.19 -25.27 41.80
CA GLU A 6 15.74 -25.14 40.42
C GLU A 6 16.73 -24.18 39.76
N GLU A 7 17.68 -24.77 39.07
CA GLU A 7 18.51 -24.10 38.08
C GLU A 7 17.55 -23.80 36.93
N GLU A 8 17.14 -22.54 36.81
CA GLU A 8 16.48 -22.04 35.62
C GLU A 8 17.54 -22.08 34.52
N ASP A 9 17.42 -23.08 33.63
CA ASP A 9 18.22 -23.21 32.42
C ASP A 9 18.01 -21.93 31.58
N ASP A 10 18.99 -21.03 31.64
CA ASP A 10 19.21 -19.99 30.64
C ASP A 10 19.48 -20.71 29.31
N VAL A 11 18.41 -20.98 28.55
CA VAL A 11 18.52 -21.34 27.14
C VAL A 11 18.94 -20.06 26.44
N GLU A 12 20.25 -19.89 26.29
CA GLU A 12 20.83 -18.96 25.33
C GLU A 12 20.26 -19.36 23.96
N GLU A 13 19.25 -18.61 23.52
CA GLU A 13 18.81 -18.61 22.13
C GLU A 13 20.02 -18.13 21.33
N GLU A 14 20.80 -19.08 20.82
CA GLU A 14 21.75 -18.85 19.74
C GLU A 14 20.91 -18.27 18.60
N GLU A 15 20.87 -16.93 18.50
CA GLU A 15 20.40 -16.27 17.30
C GLU A 15 21.28 -16.81 16.18
N GLU A 16 20.70 -17.70 15.37
CA GLU A 16 21.27 -18.10 14.09
C GLU A 16 21.47 -16.80 13.33
N ASP A 17 22.71 -16.28 13.39
CA ASP A 17 23.21 -15.30 12.45
C ASP A 17 23.01 -15.95 11.07
N ASP A 18 21.87 -15.67 10.46
CA ASP A 18 21.65 -15.75 9.02
C ASP A 18 22.66 -14.77 8.42
N GLU A 19 23.93 -15.19 8.35
CA GLU A 19 24.90 -14.73 7.38
C GLU A 19 24.32 -15.14 6.02
N ASP A 20 23.33 -14.38 5.55
CA ASP A 20 22.94 -14.33 4.16
C ASP A 20 24.15 -13.73 3.44
N GLU A 21 25.14 -14.58 3.20
CA GLU A 21 26.40 -14.36 2.48
C GLU A 21 26.11 -14.12 0.98
N GLY A 22 24.94 -13.55 0.67
CA GLY A 22 24.62 -12.96 -0.61
C GLY A 22 25.43 -11.69 -0.76
N GLY A 23 26.52 -11.78 -1.51
CA GLY A 23 27.43 -10.67 -1.74
C GLY A 23 26.71 -9.35 -2.12
N PRO A 24 27.40 -8.21 -1.99
CA PRO A 24 26.81 -6.87 -1.99
C PRO A 24 26.02 -6.52 -3.27
N GLU A 25 26.13 -7.34 -4.32
CA GLU A 25 25.39 -7.21 -5.58
C GLU A 25 23.88 -7.50 -5.41
N ARG A 26 23.48 -8.32 -4.42
CA ARG A 26 22.06 -8.59 -4.15
C ARG A 26 21.29 -7.36 -3.71
N ALA A 27 21.95 -6.40 -3.06
CA ALA A 27 21.33 -5.15 -2.65
C ALA A 27 20.76 -4.37 -3.86
N LEU A 28 21.35 -4.52 -5.05
CA LEU A 28 20.88 -3.89 -6.29
C LEU A 28 19.64 -4.58 -6.90
N GLU A 29 19.38 -5.83 -6.53
CA GLU A 29 18.23 -6.60 -7.02
C GLU A 29 16.96 -6.38 -6.19
N LYS A 30 17.12 -5.82 -4.97
CA LYS A 30 16.00 -5.54 -4.06
C LYS A 30 15.08 -4.45 -4.62
N SER A 31 13.79 -4.55 -4.25
CA SER A 31 12.84 -3.46 -4.50
C SER A 31 13.27 -2.21 -3.72
N PRO A 32 13.15 -1.00 -4.30
CA PRO A 32 13.50 0.26 -3.60
C PRO A 32 12.77 0.44 -2.27
N PHE A 33 11.56 -0.11 -2.13
CA PHE A 33 10.74 -0.03 -0.92
C PHE A 33 11.11 -1.08 0.14
N GLN A 34 12.05 -1.98 -0.18
CA GLN A 34 12.53 -3.04 0.71
C GLN A 34 14.02 -2.87 1.06
N LEU A 35 14.63 -1.77 0.60
CA LEU A 35 16.01 -1.47 0.94
C LEU A 35 16.12 -1.15 2.44
N THR A 36 17.21 -1.62 3.03
CA THR A 36 17.65 -1.29 4.38
C THR A 36 18.87 -0.38 4.33
N ALA A 37 19.24 0.23 5.47
CA ALA A 37 20.49 1.01 5.54
C ALA A 37 21.70 0.14 5.20
N GLY A 38 21.71 -1.15 5.61
CA GLY A 38 22.72 -2.13 5.25
C GLY A 38 22.88 -2.30 3.74
N ASP A 39 21.77 -2.39 3.00
CA ASP A 39 21.80 -2.49 1.54
C ASP A 39 22.44 -1.25 0.89
N VAL A 40 22.19 -0.07 1.43
CA VAL A 40 22.82 1.17 0.94
C VAL A 40 24.33 1.16 1.21
N TYR A 41 24.77 0.61 2.35
CA TYR A 41 26.20 0.43 2.63
C TYR A 41 26.85 -0.56 1.66
N ASP A 42 26.20 -1.68 1.36
CA ASP A 42 26.68 -2.67 0.40
C ASP A 42 26.84 -2.08 -1.01
N ILE A 43 25.81 -1.36 -1.47
CA ILE A 43 25.85 -0.61 -2.74
C ILE A 43 26.98 0.42 -2.73
N SER A 44 27.16 1.15 -1.61
CA SER A 44 28.21 2.16 -1.49
C SER A 44 29.62 1.55 -1.60
N SER A 45 29.81 0.34 -1.06
CA SER A 45 31.07 -0.39 -1.10
C SER A 45 31.43 -0.85 -2.52
N LEU A 46 30.44 -1.35 -3.27
CA LEU A 46 30.60 -1.74 -4.68
C LEU A 46 30.94 -0.55 -5.54
N VAL A 47 30.15 0.51 -5.43
CA VAL A 47 30.34 1.75 -6.19
C VAL A 47 31.71 2.37 -5.86
N GLY A 48 32.12 2.35 -4.58
CA GLY A 48 33.44 2.82 -4.17
C GLY A 48 34.58 2.02 -4.78
N ARG A 49 34.46 0.69 -4.83
CA ARG A 49 35.44 -0.20 -5.46
C ARG A 49 35.57 0.07 -6.97
N ASP A 50 34.46 0.20 -7.68
CA ASP A 50 34.46 0.47 -9.12
C ASP A 50 35.04 1.84 -9.44
N LEU A 51 34.68 2.87 -8.66
CA LEU A 51 35.26 4.21 -8.81
C LEU A 51 36.78 4.20 -8.56
N LEU A 52 37.26 3.42 -7.58
CA LEU A 52 38.69 3.25 -7.33
C LEU A 52 39.40 2.58 -8.52
N GLN A 53 38.83 1.52 -9.10
CA GLN A 53 39.38 0.86 -10.28
C GLN A 53 39.47 1.83 -11.48
N LEU A 54 38.42 2.63 -11.70
CA LEU A 54 38.42 3.67 -12.75
C LEU A 54 39.46 4.78 -12.49
N SER A 55 39.84 5.00 -11.22
CA SER A 55 40.82 6.00 -10.82
C SER A 55 42.28 5.52 -10.88
N ALA A 56 42.53 4.24 -11.13
CA ALA A 56 43.87 3.62 -11.07
C ALA A 56 44.86 4.09 -12.18
N GLY A 57 44.44 4.97 -13.09
CA GLY A 57 45.29 5.53 -14.14
C GLY A 57 46.18 6.69 -13.66
N PRO A 58 47.24 7.04 -14.42
CA PRO A 58 48.24 8.06 -14.03
C PRO A 58 47.71 9.50 -13.93
N ARG A 59 46.47 9.76 -14.34
CA ARG A 59 45.79 11.05 -14.19
C ARG A 59 44.29 10.82 -14.01
N VAL A 60 43.78 11.08 -12.81
CA VAL A 60 42.33 11.09 -12.57
C VAL A 60 41.75 12.37 -13.16
N PRO A 61 40.79 12.29 -14.10
CA PRO A 61 40.12 13.48 -14.60
C PRO A 61 39.39 14.20 -13.47
N ALA A 62 39.52 15.52 -13.36
CA ALA A 62 38.79 16.31 -12.35
C ALA A 62 37.26 16.11 -12.42
N ALA A 63 36.74 15.70 -13.58
CA ALA A 63 35.35 15.31 -13.75
C ALA A 63 34.98 14.04 -12.96
N LEU A 64 35.86 13.04 -12.87
CA LEU A 64 35.64 11.80 -12.12
C LEU A 64 35.58 12.07 -10.61
N ALA A 65 36.49 12.90 -10.09
CA ALA A 65 36.45 13.32 -8.68
C ALA A 65 35.14 14.06 -8.35
N ARG A 66 34.71 15.00 -9.20
CA ARG A 66 33.41 15.67 -9.01
C ARG A 66 32.23 14.69 -9.08
N LEU A 67 32.30 13.68 -9.94
CA LEU A 67 31.28 12.64 -10.04
C LEU A 67 31.23 11.79 -8.77
N GLN A 68 32.39 11.38 -8.24
CA GLN A 68 32.49 10.65 -6.97
C GLN A 68 31.78 11.40 -5.84
N PHE A 69 32.05 12.70 -5.67
CA PHE A 69 31.35 13.49 -4.64
C PHE A 69 29.84 13.59 -4.85
N ARG A 70 29.37 13.65 -6.11
CA ARG A 70 27.93 13.64 -6.40
C ARG A 70 27.30 12.29 -6.08
N ILE A 71 28.00 11.20 -6.38
CA ILE A 71 27.56 9.84 -6.07
C ILE A 71 27.47 9.66 -4.55
N VAL A 72 28.50 10.05 -3.80
CA VAL A 72 28.48 10.01 -2.33
C VAL A 72 27.29 10.79 -1.80
N ARG A 73 27.03 12.00 -2.34
CA ARG A 73 25.87 12.79 -1.92
C ARG A 73 24.53 12.10 -2.19
N VAL A 74 24.39 11.41 -3.32
CA VAL A 74 23.17 10.66 -3.64
C VAL A 74 23.01 9.45 -2.71
N LEU A 75 24.09 8.75 -2.38
CA LEU A 75 24.07 7.62 -1.45
C LEU A 75 23.72 8.07 -0.02
N GLU A 76 24.27 9.20 0.45
CA GLU A 76 23.88 9.82 1.73
C GLU A 76 22.38 10.14 1.77
N MET A 77 21.84 10.74 0.70
CA MET A 77 20.41 11.04 0.60
C MET A 77 19.58 9.76 0.63
N LEU A 78 20.03 8.71 -0.06
CA LEU A 78 19.34 7.42 -0.07
C LEU A 78 19.33 6.78 1.33
N GLU A 79 20.46 6.80 2.04
CA GLU A 79 20.57 6.28 3.41
C GLU A 79 19.61 7.01 4.36
N THR A 80 19.55 8.35 4.29
CA THR A 80 18.61 9.13 5.11
C THR A 80 17.15 8.78 4.82
N LEU A 81 16.78 8.59 3.55
CA LEU A 81 15.40 8.24 3.20
C LEU A 81 15.03 6.82 3.66
N VAL A 82 15.93 5.86 3.51
CA VAL A 82 15.70 4.47 3.90
C VAL A 82 15.63 4.32 5.43
N SER A 83 16.52 5.00 6.15
CA SER A 83 16.49 5.03 7.63
C SER A 83 15.23 5.71 8.17
N GLU A 84 14.83 6.86 7.63
CA GLU A 84 13.58 7.52 8.05
C GLU A 84 12.34 6.67 7.73
N SER A 85 12.31 6.02 6.57
CA SER A 85 11.19 5.14 6.18
C SER A 85 11.06 3.94 7.11
N SER A 86 12.17 3.26 7.43
CA SER A 86 12.15 2.11 8.34
C SER A 86 11.69 2.49 9.74
N LEU A 87 12.19 3.60 10.28
CA LEU A 87 11.75 4.14 11.58
C LEU A 87 10.26 4.49 11.57
N ALA A 88 9.77 5.15 10.51
CA ALA A 88 8.35 5.50 10.39
C ALA A 88 7.46 4.26 10.31
N GLU A 89 7.88 3.24 9.57
CA GLU A 89 7.17 1.97 9.50
C GLU A 89 7.11 1.27 10.86
N GLU A 90 8.22 1.22 11.58
CA GLU A 90 8.29 0.62 12.91
C GLU A 90 7.36 1.34 13.90
N GLN A 91 7.36 2.67 13.89
CA GLN A 91 6.46 3.48 14.71
C GLN A 91 4.98 3.19 14.39
N LEU A 92 4.61 3.14 13.11
CA LEU A 92 3.25 2.81 12.70
C LEU A 92 2.86 1.37 13.08
N ARG A 93 3.79 0.42 12.99
CA ARG A 93 3.56 -0.96 13.44
C ARG A 93 3.34 -1.01 14.95
N ALA A 94 4.16 -0.32 15.74
CA ALA A 94 4.02 -0.24 17.19
C ALA A 94 2.70 0.42 17.61
N GLU A 95 2.31 1.51 16.96
CA GLU A 95 1.01 2.18 17.20
C GLU A 95 -0.15 1.25 16.84
N ARG A 96 -0.10 0.61 15.68
CA ARG A 96 -1.09 -0.39 15.26
C ARG A 96 -1.23 -1.51 16.28
N ASP A 97 -0.11 -2.02 16.81
CA ASP A 97 -0.14 -3.11 17.79
C ASP A 97 -0.64 -2.64 19.15
N SER A 98 -0.34 -1.40 19.56
CA SER A 98 -0.93 -0.79 20.75
C SER A 98 -2.44 -0.65 20.61
N LEU A 99 -2.92 -0.10 19.50
CA LEU A 99 -4.35 0.06 19.23
C LEU A 99 -5.06 -1.28 19.13
N ARG A 100 -4.43 -2.31 18.54
CA ARG A 100 -4.99 -3.67 18.53
C ARG A 100 -5.13 -4.22 19.94
N ARG A 101 -4.10 -4.09 20.79
CA ARG A 101 -4.14 -4.50 22.20
C ARG A 101 -5.22 -3.75 22.97
N GLU A 102 -5.36 -2.45 22.78
CA GLU A 102 -6.43 -1.65 23.40
C GLU A 102 -7.82 -2.10 22.94
N LEU A 103 -8.03 -2.34 21.65
CA LEU A 103 -9.29 -2.86 21.12
C LEU A 103 -9.61 -4.25 21.67
N GLU A 104 -8.63 -5.13 21.78
CA GLU A 104 -8.77 -6.45 22.39
C GLU A 104 -9.09 -6.37 23.87
N ALA A 105 -8.41 -5.49 24.62
CA ALA A 105 -8.70 -5.24 26.03
C ALA A 105 -10.10 -4.67 26.24
N LEU A 106 -10.56 -3.74 25.39
CA LEU A 106 -11.92 -3.20 25.43
C LEU A 106 -12.96 -4.27 25.10
N ARG A 107 -12.67 -5.17 24.15
CA ARG A 107 -13.53 -6.33 23.84
C ARG A 107 -13.60 -7.30 25.02
N ALA A 108 -12.45 -7.65 25.62
CA ALA A 108 -12.39 -8.55 26.76
C ALA A 108 -13.06 -7.96 28.02
N ALA A 109 -12.87 -6.66 28.27
CA ALA A 109 -13.55 -5.92 29.35
C ALA A 109 -15.07 -5.80 29.12
N GLY A 110 -15.54 -5.96 27.88
CA GLY A 110 -16.95 -6.11 27.51
C GLY A 110 -17.62 -7.39 28.06
N GLY A 111 -16.83 -8.32 28.62
CA GLY A 111 -17.31 -9.54 29.27
C GLY A 111 -17.87 -10.59 28.31
N PRO A 112 -17.80 -11.90 28.65
CA PRO A 112 -18.26 -13.01 27.80
C PRO A 112 -19.80 -13.13 27.66
N GLY A 113 -20.51 -12.01 27.80
CA GLY A 113 -21.94 -11.85 27.50
C GLY A 113 -22.30 -10.48 26.94
N GLY A 114 -21.30 -9.64 26.63
CA GLY A 114 -21.46 -8.28 26.09
C GLY A 114 -20.78 -8.09 24.75
N ASP A 115 -20.32 -9.16 24.10
CA ASP A 115 -19.84 -9.07 22.73
C ASP A 115 -21.03 -8.78 21.82
N HIS A 116 -21.06 -7.53 21.37
CA HIS A 116 -21.85 -7.03 20.24
C HIS A 116 -23.30 -6.65 20.55
N GLN A 117 -23.63 -6.32 21.80
CA GLN A 117 -25.01 -5.98 22.18
C GLN A 117 -25.07 -4.59 22.82
N LEU A 118 -25.08 -3.53 22.00
CA LEU A 118 -25.50 -2.21 22.49
C LEU A 118 -27.00 -2.26 22.81
N SER A 119 -27.35 -2.52 24.07
CA SER A 119 -28.74 -2.43 24.55
C SER A 119 -29.14 -0.96 24.66
N LEU A 120 -29.80 -0.42 23.62
CA LEU A 120 -30.22 0.98 23.56
C LEU A 120 -31.56 1.24 24.30
N GLY A 121 -31.88 0.42 25.32
CA GLY A 121 -33.11 0.50 26.11
C GLY A 121 -34.16 -0.56 25.73
N PRO A 122 -35.23 -0.73 26.53
CA PRO A 122 -36.17 -1.85 26.43
C PRO A 122 -36.97 -1.92 25.13
N ASP A 123 -36.90 -0.88 24.30
CA ASP A 123 -37.66 -0.73 23.04
C ASP A 123 -36.74 -0.54 21.81
N LYS A 124 -35.44 -0.84 21.94
CA LYS A 124 -34.48 -0.70 20.84
C LYS A 124 -33.73 -1.99 20.57
N MET A 125 -33.61 -2.30 19.27
CA MET A 125 -32.94 -3.49 18.76
C MET A 125 -31.52 -3.63 19.31
N VAL A 126 -31.22 -4.86 19.67
CA VAL A 126 -29.86 -5.39 19.87
C VAL A 126 -29.14 -5.37 18.52
N ILE A 127 -27.97 -4.73 18.45
CA ILE A 127 -27.23 -4.59 17.19
C ILE A 127 -25.90 -5.33 17.29
N ASP A 128 -25.84 -6.54 16.70
CA ASP A 128 -24.61 -7.29 16.52
C ASP A 128 -23.66 -6.54 15.57
N LEU A 129 -22.54 -6.05 16.10
CA LEU A 129 -21.51 -5.31 15.38
C LEU A 129 -20.68 -6.20 14.43
N THR A 130 -20.72 -7.52 14.59
CA THR A 130 -19.97 -8.50 13.78
C THR A 130 -20.83 -9.15 12.69
N ASP A 131 -22.14 -8.91 12.68
CA ASP A 131 -23.03 -9.43 11.65
C ASP A 131 -22.71 -8.83 10.27
N PRO A 132 -22.31 -9.66 9.28
CA PRO A 132 -22.08 -9.20 7.91
C PRO A 132 -23.35 -8.67 7.23
N ASN A 133 -24.55 -9.08 7.67
CA ASN A 133 -25.83 -8.60 7.18
C ASN A 133 -26.35 -7.37 7.92
N ARG A 134 -25.60 -6.84 8.89
CA ARG A 134 -25.96 -5.61 9.61
C ARG A 134 -26.16 -4.46 8.61
N PRO A 135 -27.29 -3.73 8.64
CA PRO A 135 -27.47 -2.55 7.82
C PRO A 135 -26.39 -1.51 8.15
N ARG A 136 -25.46 -1.27 7.22
CA ARG A 136 -24.36 -0.30 7.38
C ARG A 136 -24.71 1.10 6.91
N PHE A 137 -25.81 1.22 6.17
CA PHE A 137 -26.28 2.48 5.61
C PHE A 137 -27.48 2.99 6.37
N THR A 138 -27.52 4.30 6.53
CA THR A 138 -28.70 5.05 6.95
C THR A 138 -29.73 5.08 5.83
N LEU A 139 -31.00 5.30 6.18
CA LEU A 139 -32.07 5.48 5.19
C LEU A 139 -31.82 6.68 4.26
N GLN A 140 -31.11 7.70 4.74
CA GLN A 140 -30.78 8.88 3.95
C GLN A 140 -29.78 8.53 2.84
N GLU A 141 -28.69 7.83 3.16
CA GLU A 141 -27.71 7.37 2.16
C GLU A 141 -28.36 6.46 1.13
N LEU A 142 -29.24 5.54 1.55
CA LEU A 142 -29.95 4.68 0.61
C LEU A 142 -30.87 5.49 -0.31
N ARG A 143 -31.56 6.52 0.22
CA ARG A 143 -32.39 7.42 -0.58
C ARG A 143 -31.55 8.18 -1.60
N ASP A 144 -30.41 8.71 -1.19
CA ASP A 144 -29.52 9.50 -2.04
C ASP A 144 -28.98 8.64 -3.20
N VAL A 145 -28.48 7.44 -2.90
CA VAL A 145 -28.01 6.47 -3.91
C VAL A 145 -29.14 6.06 -4.87
N LEU A 146 -30.35 5.84 -4.37
CA LEU A 146 -31.50 5.49 -5.22
C LEU A 146 -31.92 6.64 -6.12
N GLN A 147 -31.89 7.88 -5.62
CA GLN A 147 -32.19 9.07 -6.41
C GLN A 147 -31.15 9.28 -7.51
N GLU A 148 -29.86 9.18 -7.18
CA GLU A 148 -28.77 9.26 -8.15
C GLU A 148 -28.90 8.19 -9.23
N ARG A 149 -29.14 6.93 -8.84
CA ARG A 149 -29.36 5.83 -9.79
C ARG A 149 -30.54 6.10 -10.72
N ASN A 150 -31.64 6.67 -10.20
CA ASN A 150 -32.80 7.01 -11.02
C ASN A 150 -32.49 8.15 -11.99
N GLN A 151 -31.74 9.16 -11.55
CA GLN A 151 -31.34 10.29 -12.38
C GLN A 151 -30.41 9.84 -13.52
N LEU A 152 -29.41 9.02 -13.23
CA LEU A 152 -28.52 8.44 -14.23
C LEU A 152 -29.29 7.56 -15.22
N LYS A 153 -30.25 6.77 -14.74
CA LYS A 153 -31.11 5.96 -15.62
C LYS A 153 -31.93 6.82 -16.58
N ALA A 154 -32.46 7.96 -16.13
CA ALA A 154 -33.18 8.89 -17.00
C ALA A 154 -32.26 9.54 -18.04
N GLN A 155 -31.07 9.99 -17.64
CA GLN A 155 -30.08 10.55 -18.57
C GLN A 155 -29.64 9.53 -19.63
N LEU A 156 -29.39 8.28 -19.21
CA LEU A 156 -29.04 7.20 -20.12
C LEU A 156 -30.13 6.97 -21.18
N LEU A 157 -31.39 7.01 -20.77
CA LEU A 157 -32.51 6.83 -21.70
C LEU A 157 -32.58 7.95 -22.74
N VAL A 158 -32.41 9.21 -22.32
CA VAL A 158 -32.36 10.37 -23.23
C VAL A 158 -31.21 10.24 -24.23
N VAL A 159 -29.99 9.94 -23.76
CA VAL A 159 -28.82 9.76 -24.64
C VAL A 159 -29.03 8.59 -25.61
N GLN A 160 -29.64 7.50 -25.16
CA GLN A 160 -29.98 6.39 -26.05
C GLN A 160 -30.96 6.81 -27.13
N GLU A 161 -32.00 7.58 -26.81
CA GLU A 161 -32.95 8.11 -27.78
C GLU A 161 -32.27 9.04 -28.80
N GLU A 162 -31.42 9.95 -28.35
CA GLU A 162 -30.65 10.85 -29.22
C GLU A 162 -29.73 10.06 -30.17
N LEU A 163 -29.01 9.06 -29.66
CA LEU A 163 -28.17 8.18 -30.48
C LEU A 163 -28.99 7.43 -31.53
N GLN A 164 -30.21 6.98 -31.20
CA GLN A 164 -31.10 6.36 -32.19
C GLN A 164 -31.54 7.36 -33.25
N CYS A 165 -31.86 8.60 -32.88
CA CYS A 165 -32.19 9.66 -33.81
C CYS A 165 -31.02 9.95 -34.77
N TYR A 166 -29.79 10.07 -34.28
CA TYR A 166 -28.62 10.28 -35.12
C TYR A 166 -28.35 9.10 -36.06
N LYS A 167 -28.45 7.85 -35.59
CA LYS A 167 -28.32 6.66 -36.44
C LYS A 167 -29.36 6.66 -37.57
N ARG A 168 -30.61 6.99 -37.26
CA ARG A 168 -31.67 7.11 -38.27
C ARG A 168 -31.40 8.23 -39.27
N TYR A 169 -30.90 9.38 -38.80
CA TYR A 169 -30.53 10.51 -39.64
C TYR A 169 -29.40 10.14 -40.61
N ILE A 170 -28.32 9.53 -40.13
CA ILE A 170 -27.19 9.08 -40.94
C ILE A 170 -27.66 8.07 -42.01
N LEU A 171 -28.47 7.08 -41.63
CA LEU A 171 -29.03 6.11 -42.57
C LEU A 171 -29.92 6.77 -43.64
N LYS A 172 -30.68 7.80 -43.28
CA LYS A 172 -31.49 8.57 -44.23
C LYS A 172 -30.61 9.40 -45.18
N SER A 173 -29.57 10.06 -44.65
CA SER A 173 -28.62 10.84 -45.45
C SER A 173 -27.89 9.97 -46.47
N ALA A 174 -27.36 8.82 -46.04
CA ALA A 174 -26.64 7.89 -46.92
C ALA A 174 -27.53 7.34 -48.05
N LYS A 175 -28.82 7.07 -47.77
CA LYS A 175 -29.79 6.67 -48.79
C LYS A 175 -30.08 7.79 -49.79
N ASN A 176 -30.26 9.02 -49.30
CA ASN A 176 -30.50 10.18 -50.15
C ASN A 176 -29.31 10.45 -51.09
N GLU A 177 -28.08 10.33 -50.60
CA GLU A 177 -26.87 10.49 -51.41
C GLU A 177 -26.75 9.40 -52.49
N GLN A 178 -27.06 8.14 -52.18
CA GLN A 178 -27.10 7.06 -53.17
C GLN A 178 -28.19 7.29 -54.24
N GLN A 179 -29.35 7.82 -53.85
CA GLN A 179 -30.46 8.07 -54.77
C GLN A 179 -30.16 9.23 -55.72
N LEU A 180 -29.40 10.24 -55.26
CA LEU A 180 -28.94 11.36 -56.09
C LEU A 180 -27.91 10.90 -57.14
N LEU A 181 -26.96 10.03 -56.75
CA LEU A 181 -25.94 9.47 -57.64
C LEU A 181 -26.50 8.49 -58.69
N LEU A 182 -27.67 7.92 -58.46
CA LEU A 182 -28.38 7.05 -59.42
C LEU A 182 -29.28 7.84 -60.39
N SER A 183 -29.40 9.16 -60.21
CA SER A 183 -30.25 10.05 -61.02
C SER A 183 -29.50 10.95 -62.01
N GLU A 184 -28.17 10.81 -62.10
CA GLU A 184 -27.31 11.38 -63.15
C GLU A 184 -26.90 10.32 -64.18
#